data_AF-A0A9J6FNZ2-F1
#
_entry.id   AF-A0A9J6FNZ2-F1
#
_cell.length_a   1.000
_cell.length_b   1.000
_cell.length_c   1.000
_cell.angle_alpha   90.00
_cell.angle_beta   90.00
_cell.angle_gamma   90.00
#
_symmetry.space_group_name_H-M   'P 1'
#
loop_
_entity.id
_entity.type
_entity.pdbx_description
1 polymer ?
#
loop_
_entity_poly.entity_id
_entity_poly.type
_entity_poly.pdbx_seq_one_letter_code
_entity_poly.pdbx_strand_id
1 'polypeptide(L)'
;MQLEEIGDRSANVTQRSFDVNLKLVALHERAQKLGKDAKALRENTTALQEANVEGALNITREAQKRSQQASGRVQGAQEDIQKSSTMRRLTERMLESAASRYNATYLENENALRKLQQEVADLEDQISDVNELVCFKRGTVDRCDPICGGAGCNHCGGLGCDEGAVTGANTTLTMAVDANQILVDKEAEARQLFGAVGSAEKESQRALEEAKRAFERSQMAKNQSEDVTTDLQDLLDRIDKFLSGARARPAEIRVLAEECIALSISLEPEQIRELAREINDTIASLTDIDAILRETGPDLSLAKDLKARADLARTKANKILDTAKEVLQNLDDAAEAQGKAKQAIDQAREHINTAEEDLAQARPSLSFSEISSSSKEPTHCKHHIEDAAYKAQGVANRSLDEVGGLQDRLAELKKKYTQNNLDARKAVAEAKGADRLAGQAHNEAEDLEAEYTRVVAELGGKSTASGDMKDRAEKLRERARKLAESVNSKTQLLQGMEDEFDENEKRLTDYSEILEMLNREMTGYLEHIDKRSTYYRQCQN
;
A
#
# COMPACT_ATOMS: atom_id res chain seq x y z
N MET A 1 -81.94 25.75 65.23
CA MET A 1 -83.23 25.15 65.62
C MET A 1 -83.38 23.69 65.15
N GLN A 2 -82.28 22.94 64.94
CA GLN A 2 -82.33 21.50 64.60
C GLN A 2 -81.68 20.61 65.68
N LEU A 3 -80.99 21.20 66.68
CA LEU A 3 -80.31 20.46 67.74
C LEU A 3 -81.21 20.18 68.97
N GLU A 4 -82.15 21.06 69.31
CA GLU A 4 -83.13 20.82 70.39
C GLU A 4 -84.15 19.72 70.04
N GLU A 5 -84.66 19.72 68.80
CA GLU A 5 -85.63 18.71 68.35
C GLU A 5 -85.04 17.29 68.27
N ILE A 6 -83.74 17.19 67.97
CA ILE A 6 -83.00 15.92 68.01
C ILE A 6 -82.73 15.50 69.46
N GLY A 7 -82.42 16.44 70.35
CA GLY A 7 -82.25 16.19 71.79
C GLY A 7 -83.51 15.62 72.45
N ASP A 8 -84.67 16.22 72.20
CA ASP A 8 -85.94 15.78 72.78
C ASP A 8 -86.42 14.44 72.19
N ARG A 9 -86.23 14.21 70.88
CA ARG A 9 -86.49 12.90 70.27
C ARG A 9 -85.56 11.83 70.80
N SER A 10 -84.28 12.15 71.02
CA SER A 10 -83.33 11.22 71.61
C SER A 10 -83.73 10.87 73.04
N ALA A 11 -84.06 11.86 73.88
CA ALA A 11 -84.48 11.64 75.26
C ALA A 11 -85.75 10.78 75.37
N ASN A 12 -86.76 11.02 74.51
CA ASN A 12 -88.00 10.24 74.47
C ASN A 12 -87.75 8.78 74.03
N VAL A 13 -86.88 8.58 73.02
CA VAL A 13 -86.49 7.23 72.60
C VAL A 13 -85.71 6.50 73.70
N THR A 14 -84.80 7.20 74.40
CA THR A 14 -84.05 6.62 75.53
C THR A 14 -84.98 6.23 76.67
N GLN A 15 -85.96 7.07 77.02
CA GLN A 15 -86.91 6.79 78.09
C GLN A 15 -87.86 5.63 77.74
N ARG A 16 -88.35 5.56 76.49
CA ARG A 16 -89.13 4.40 76.00
C ARG A 16 -88.31 3.12 75.95
N SER A 17 -87.03 3.20 75.58
CA SER A 17 -86.12 2.05 75.59
C SER A 17 -85.89 1.54 77.01
N PHE A 18 -85.77 2.44 77.98
CA PHE A 18 -85.63 2.08 79.40
C PHE A 18 -86.90 1.40 79.94
N ASP A 19 -88.08 1.94 79.66
CA ASP A 19 -89.37 1.34 80.07
C ASP A 19 -89.61 -0.03 79.43
N VAL A 20 -89.26 -0.18 78.14
CA VAL A 20 -89.35 -1.47 77.45
C VAL A 20 -88.39 -2.47 78.09
N ASN A 21 -87.15 -2.08 78.38
CA ASN A 21 -86.20 -2.95 79.06
C ASN A 21 -86.69 -3.38 80.44
N LEU A 22 -87.27 -2.47 81.22
CA LEU A 22 -87.80 -2.79 82.55
C LEU A 22 -88.95 -3.80 82.48
N LYS A 23 -89.86 -3.63 81.49
CA LYS A 23 -90.93 -4.60 81.22
C LYS A 23 -90.39 -5.94 80.73
N LEU A 24 -89.33 -5.93 79.94
CA LEU A 24 -88.69 -7.14 79.42
C LEU A 24 -88.03 -7.95 80.54
N VAL A 25 -87.38 -7.27 81.49
CA VAL A 25 -86.82 -7.88 82.70
C VAL A 25 -87.93 -8.51 83.55
N ALA A 26 -89.02 -7.78 83.81
CA ALA A 26 -90.15 -8.31 84.57
C ALA A 26 -90.81 -9.53 83.89
N LEU A 27 -90.88 -9.55 82.55
CA LEU A 27 -91.41 -10.67 81.79
C LEU A 27 -90.46 -11.87 81.82
N HIS A 28 -89.15 -11.62 81.79
CA HIS A 28 -88.12 -12.65 81.94
C HIS A 28 -88.18 -13.30 83.33
N GLU A 29 -88.31 -12.51 84.40
CA GLU A 29 -88.48 -13.04 85.76
C GLU A 29 -89.74 -13.89 85.91
N ARG A 30 -90.86 -13.47 85.30
CA ARG A 30 -92.10 -14.27 85.28
C ARG A 30 -91.93 -15.57 84.50
N ALA A 31 -91.24 -15.55 83.36
CA ALA A 31 -90.95 -16.75 82.59
C ALA A 31 -90.05 -17.73 83.38
N GLN A 32 -89.03 -17.22 84.08
CA GLN A 32 -88.21 -18.04 84.96
C GLN A 32 -89.01 -18.61 86.13
N LYS A 33 -89.88 -17.81 86.76
CA LYS A 33 -90.73 -18.27 87.86
C LYS A 33 -91.71 -19.35 87.39
N LEU A 34 -92.38 -19.13 86.27
CA LEU A 34 -93.24 -20.15 85.66
C LEU A 34 -92.48 -21.42 85.31
N GLY A 35 -91.24 -21.30 84.81
CA GLY A 35 -90.37 -22.45 84.57
C GLY A 35 -90.03 -23.23 85.84
N LYS A 36 -89.74 -22.53 86.94
CA LYS A 36 -89.52 -23.14 88.27
C LYS A 36 -90.79 -23.81 88.80
N ASP A 37 -91.94 -23.13 88.71
CA ASP A 37 -93.22 -23.65 89.17
C ASP A 37 -93.65 -24.88 88.34
N ALA A 38 -93.44 -24.87 87.03
CA ALA A 38 -93.68 -26.01 86.15
C ALA A 38 -92.76 -27.19 86.46
N LYS A 39 -91.48 -26.92 86.78
CA LYS A 39 -90.53 -27.96 87.21
C LYS A 39 -90.95 -28.55 88.55
N ALA A 40 -91.30 -27.72 89.53
CA ALA A 40 -91.79 -28.16 90.83
C ALA A 40 -93.09 -28.96 90.70
N LEU A 41 -94.03 -28.53 89.87
CA LEU A 41 -95.27 -29.26 89.61
C LEU A 41 -95.00 -30.62 88.95
N ARG A 42 -94.07 -30.68 88.00
CA ARG A 42 -93.67 -31.93 87.36
C ARG A 42 -93.02 -32.88 88.36
N GLU A 43 -92.06 -32.41 89.15
CA GLU A 43 -91.40 -33.19 90.20
C GLU A 43 -92.41 -33.71 91.23
N ASN A 44 -93.36 -32.87 91.66
CA ASN A 44 -94.41 -33.25 92.61
C ASN A 44 -95.42 -34.24 91.99
N THR A 45 -95.76 -34.10 90.70
CA THR A 45 -96.58 -35.06 89.95
C THR A 45 -95.88 -36.40 89.79
N THR A 46 -94.56 -36.40 89.52
CA THR A 46 -93.75 -37.61 89.47
C THR A 46 -93.69 -38.28 90.85
N ALA A 47 -93.50 -37.53 91.93
CA ALA A 47 -93.51 -38.06 93.29
C ALA A 47 -94.87 -38.69 93.68
N LEU A 48 -95.99 -38.07 93.28
CA LEU A 48 -97.33 -38.62 93.45
C LEU A 48 -97.55 -39.91 92.63
N GLN A 49 -97.01 -39.95 91.41
CA GLN A 49 -97.06 -41.14 90.56
C GLN A 49 -96.18 -42.28 91.11
N GLU A 50 -95.03 -41.98 91.73
CA GLU A 50 -94.14 -42.94 92.38
C GLU A 50 -94.75 -43.54 93.67
N ALA A 51 -95.60 -42.80 94.38
CA ALA A 51 -96.29 -43.26 95.60
C ALA A 51 -97.45 -44.26 95.34
N ASN A 52 -97.88 -44.41 94.09
CA ASN A 52 -98.90 -45.37 93.67
C ASN A 52 -98.27 -46.49 92.82
N VAL A 53 -98.56 -47.74 93.13
CA VAL A 53 -98.01 -48.94 92.44
C VAL A 53 -98.24 -48.88 90.93
N GLU A 54 -99.40 -48.40 90.47
CA GLU A 54 -99.72 -48.30 89.04
C GLU A 54 -98.94 -47.16 88.34
N GLY A 55 -98.74 -46.03 89.03
CA GLY A 55 -97.95 -44.90 88.52
C GLY A 55 -96.45 -45.22 88.45
N ALA A 56 -95.91 -45.86 89.47
CA ALA A 56 -94.52 -46.32 89.52
C ALA A 56 -94.22 -47.34 88.41
N LEU A 57 -95.15 -48.27 88.14
CA LEU A 57 -95.02 -49.23 87.03
C LEU A 57 -95.02 -48.52 85.66
N ASN A 58 -95.86 -47.50 85.48
CA ASN A 58 -95.92 -46.76 84.22
C ASN A 58 -94.66 -45.92 83.97
N ILE A 59 -94.14 -45.25 85.01
CA ILE A 59 -92.85 -44.53 84.95
C ILE A 59 -91.72 -45.49 84.60
N THR A 60 -91.68 -46.67 85.22
CA THR A 60 -90.63 -47.68 84.96
C THR A 60 -90.71 -48.20 83.52
N ARG A 61 -91.91 -48.45 82.99
CA ARG A 61 -92.11 -48.84 81.59
C ARG A 61 -91.70 -47.74 80.61
N GLU A 62 -92.03 -46.49 80.91
CA GLU A 62 -91.62 -45.36 80.07
C GLU A 62 -90.10 -45.15 80.11
N ALA A 63 -89.48 -45.26 81.29
CA ALA A 63 -88.03 -45.22 81.45
C ALA A 63 -87.34 -46.38 80.70
N GLN A 64 -87.88 -47.60 80.76
CA GLN A 64 -87.40 -48.75 80.00
C GLN A 64 -87.51 -48.49 78.49
N LYS A 65 -88.64 -47.97 78.00
CA LYS A 65 -88.83 -47.64 76.58
C LYS A 65 -87.85 -46.56 76.12
N ARG A 66 -87.66 -45.50 76.91
CA ARG A 66 -86.68 -44.43 76.62
C ARG A 66 -85.25 -44.98 76.63
N SER A 67 -84.92 -45.86 77.57
CA SER A 67 -83.61 -46.53 77.65
C SER A 67 -83.36 -47.42 76.42
N GLN A 68 -84.35 -48.22 76.01
CA GLN A 68 -84.27 -49.05 74.80
C GLN A 68 -84.13 -48.20 73.53
N GLN A 69 -84.88 -47.11 73.41
CA GLN A 69 -84.74 -46.18 72.29
C GLN A 69 -83.37 -45.50 72.27
N ALA A 70 -82.86 -45.07 73.42
CA ALA A 70 -81.51 -44.51 73.54
C ALA A 70 -80.43 -45.54 73.19
N SER A 71 -80.58 -46.79 73.66
CA SER A 71 -79.68 -47.90 73.34
C SER A 71 -79.69 -48.21 71.84
N GLY A 72 -80.87 -48.25 71.21
CA GLY A 72 -80.99 -48.43 69.75
C GLY A 72 -80.35 -47.28 68.95
N ARG A 73 -80.45 -46.03 69.43
CA ARG A 73 -79.76 -44.88 68.82
C ARG A 73 -78.25 -44.97 68.96
N VAL A 74 -77.74 -45.39 70.11
CA VAL A 74 -76.30 -45.58 70.33
C VAL A 74 -75.76 -46.71 69.46
N GLN A 75 -76.47 -47.85 69.40
CA GLN A 75 -76.10 -48.98 68.54
C GLN A 75 -76.10 -48.58 67.06
N GLY A 76 -77.11 -47.85 66.60
CA GLY A 76 -77.17 -47.33 65.22
C GLY A 76 -76.01 -46.37 64.90
N ALA A 77 -75.67 -45.47 65.84
CA ALA A 77 -74.56 -44.53 65.66
C ALA A 77 -73.17 -45.21 65.73
N GLN A 78 -73.08 -46.40 66.33
CA GLN A 78 -71.80 -47.09 66.51
C GLN A 78 -71.20 -47.54 65.17
N GLU A 79 -72.03 -47.96 64.22
CA GLU A 79 -71.59 -48.30 62.86
C GLU A 79 -71.03 -47.07 62.13
N ASP A 80 -71.73 -45.93 62.22
CA ASP A 80 -71.30 -44.67 61.61
C ASP A 80 -70.00 -44.14 62.24
N ILE A 81 -69.83 -44.27 63.56
CA ILE A 81 -68.59 -43.91 64.25
C ILE A 81 -67.44 -44.80 63.79
N GLN A 82 -67.64 -46.11 63.65
CA GLN A 82 -66.61 -47.04 63.17
C GLN A 82 -66.23 -46.77 61.70
N LYS A 83 -67.22 -46.51 60.84
CA LYS A 83 -66.98 -46.08 59.44
C LYS A 83 -66.19 -44.77 59.39
N SER A 84 -66.58 -43.77 60.18
CA SER A 84 -65.89 -42.49 60.28
C SER A 84 -64.45 -42.64 60.79
N SER A 85 -64.23 -43.45 61.80
CA SER A 85 -62.89 -43.74 62.34
C SER A 85 -62.00 -44.44 61.31
N THR A 86 -62.55 -45.41 60.59
CA THR A 86 -61.82 -46.14 59.54
C THR A 86 -61.46 -45.23 58.38
N MET A 87 -62.40 -44.38 57.95
CA MET A 87 -62.18 -43.39 56.89
C MET A 87 -61.12 -42.37 57.30
N ARG A 88 -61.22 -41.79 58.50
CA ARG A 88 -60.20 -40.85 59.02
C ARG A 88 -58.80 -41.45 59.02
N ARG A 89 -58.65 -42.68 59.53
CA ARG A 89 -57.35 -43.38 59.55
C ARG A 89 -56.83 -43.72 58.14
N LEU A 90 -57.70 -43.93 57.17
CA LEU A 90 -57.30 -44.12 55.77
C LEU A 90 -56.81 -42.79 55.17
N THR A 91 -57.57 -41.71 55.40
CA THR A 91 -57.22 -40.36 54.94
C THR A 91 -55.92 -39.86 55.56
N GLU A 92 -55.70 -40.06 56.86
CA GLU A 92 -54.45 -39.72 57.55
C GLU A 92 -53.26 -40.44 56.92
N ARG A 93 -53.35 -41.76 56.67
CA ARG A 93 -52.29 -42.51 55.99
C ARG A 93 -52.04 -42.05 54.56
N MET A 94 -53.10 -41.71 53.82
CA MET A 94 -52.97 -41.15 52.47
C MET A 94 -52.23 -39.80 52.52
N LEU A 95 -52.60 -38.92 53.45
CA LEU A 95 -51.95 -37.63 53.65
C LEU A 95 -50.49 -37.78 54.08
N GLU A 96 -50.17 -38.66 55.03
CA GLU A 96 -48.78 -38.94 55.44
C GLU A 96 -47.94 -39.47 54.26
N SER A 97 -48.48 -40.43 53.50
CA SER A 97 -47.79 -40.99 52.33
C SER A 97 -47.57 -39.97 51.20
N ALA A 98 -48.51 -39.03 51.04
CA ALA A 98 -48.44 -37.97 50.04
C ALA A 98 -47.55 -36.81 50.50
N ALA A 99 -47.54 -36.48 51.79
CA ALA A 99 -46.80 -35.35 52.35
C ALA A 99 -45.30 -35.48 52.08
N SER A 100 -44.71 -36.67 52.27
CA SER A 100 -43.29 -36.89 52.00
C SER A 100 -42.95 -36.72 50.51
N ARG A 101 -43.83 -37.18 49.61
CA ARG A 101 -43.61 -37.02 48.16
C ARG A 101 -43.79 -35.57 47.72
N TYR A 102 -44.84 -34.90 48.18
CA TYR A 102 -45.11 -33.51 47.87
C TYR A 102 -43.97 -32.60 48.35
N ASN A 103 -43.49 -32.77 49.58
CA ASN A 103 -42.38 -31.98 50.10
C ASN A 103 -41.09 -32.23 49.32
N ALA A 104 -40.80 -33.48 48.95
CA ALA A 104 -39.64 -33.79 48.11
C ALA A 104 -39.72 -33.11 46.74
N THR A 105 -40.85 -33.26 46.04
CA THR A 105 -41.06 -32.62 44.73
C THR A 105 -41.07 -31.09 44.82
N TYR A 106 -41.64 -30.50 45.88
CA TYR A 106 -41.60 -29.06 46.11
C TYR A 106 -40.16 -28.56 46.27
N LEU A 107 -39.35 -29.23 47.09
CA LEU A 107 -37.93 -28.89 47.28
C LEU A 107 -37.11 -29.09 46.01
N GLU A 108 -37.36 -30.15 45.24
CA GLU A 108 -36.74 -30.38 43.94
C GLU A 108 -37.08 -29.24 42.96
N ASN A 109 -38.35 -28.83 42.89
CA ASN A 109 -38.80 -27.73 42.04
C ASN A 109 -38.19 -26.38 42.46
N GLU A 110 -38.17 -26.07 43.75
CA GLU A 110 -37.50 -24.86 44.28
C GLU A 110 -36.01 -24.84 43.94
N ASN A 111 -35.33 -25.98 44.11
CA ASN A 111 -33.91 -26.10 43.75
C ASN A 111 -33.69 -25.95 42.24
N ALA A 112 -34.54 -26.56 41.41
CA ALA A 112 -34.48 -26.43 39.96
C ALA A 112 -34.75 -24.98 39.52
N LEU A 113 -35.73 -24.30 40.12
CA LEU A 113 -36.04 -22.91 39.84
C LEU A 113 -34.88 -22.00 40.22
N ARG A 114 -34.28 -22.20 41.40
CA ARG A 114 -33.10 -21.44 41.83
C ARG A 114 -31.91 -21.67 40.89
N LYS A 115 -31.73 -22.91 40.41
CA LYS A 115 -30.70 -23.23 39.42
C LYS A 115 -30.95 -22.51 38.10
N LEU A 116 -32.18 -22.51 37.59
CA LEU A 116 -32.54 -21.79 36.36
C LEU A 116 -32.35 -20.28 36.51
N GLN A 117 -32.70 -19.70 37.66
CA GLN A 117 -32.46 -18.29 37.94
C GLN A 117 -30.96 -17.95 37.91
N GLN A 118 -30.12 -18.82 38.47
CA GLN A 118 -28.67 -18.68 38.41
C GLN A 118 -28.17 -18.78 36.96
N GLU A 119 -28.61 -19.79 36.20
CA GLU A 119 -28.21 -19.97 34.80
C GLU A 119 -28.63 -18.78 33.91
N VAL A 120 -29.79 -18.18 34.17
CA VAL A 120 -30.23 -16.96 33.48
C VAL A 120 -29.36 -15.76 33.84
N ALA A 121 -29.06 -15.56 35.13
CA ALA A 121 -28.18 -14.47 35.56
C ALA A 121 -26.76 -14.61 35.00
N ASP A 122 -26.22 -15.83 34.99
CA ASP A 122 -24.90 -16.13 34.43
C ASP A 122 -24.88 -15.88 32.91
N LEU A 123 -25.99 -16.13 32.20
CA LEU A 123 -26.11 -15.85 30.77
C LEU A 123 -26.22 -14.34 30.50
N GLU A 124 -26.96 -13.59 31.32
CA GLU A 124 -27.06 -12.13 31.21
C GLU A 124 -25.69 -11.45 31.40
N ASP A 125 -24.86 -11.96 32.33
CA ASP A 125 -23.51 -11.47 32.55
C ASP A 125 -22.59 -11.78 31.35
N GLN A 126 -22.67 -13.01 30.82
CA GLN A 126 -21.93 -13.39 29.61
C GLN A 126 -22.31 -12.55 28.38
N ILE A 127 -23.58 -12.17 28.22
CA ILE A 127 -24.00 -11.24 27.15
C ILE A 127 -23.31 -9.89 27.31
N SER A 128 -23.13 -9.42 28.56
CA SER A 128 -22.42 -8.17 28.84
C SER A 128 -20.96 -8.23 28.39
N ASP A 129 -20.28 -9.34 28.67
CA ASP A 129 -18.90 -9.58 28.24
C ASP A 129 -18.78 -9.63 26.71
N VAL A 130 -19.71 -10.32 26.04
CA VAL A 130 -19.75 -10.35 24.57
C VAL A 130 -20.01 -8.95 24.01
N ASN A 131 -20.88 -8.16 24.65
CA ASN A 131 -21.14 -6.79 24.22
C ASN A 131 -19.90 -5.89 24.33
N GLU A 132 -19.10 -6.08 25.38
CA GLU A 132 -17.83 -5.39 25.56
C GLU A 132 -16.84 -5.73 24.44
N LEU A 133 -16.74 -7.01 24.05
CA LEU A 133 -15.85 -7.41 22.95
C LEU A 133 -16.32 -6.92 21.57
N VAL A 134 -17.63 -6.98 21.32
CA VAL A 134 -18.20 -6.70 19.99
C VAL A 134 -18.43 -5.20 19.78
N CYS A 135 -18.98 -4.53 20.79
CA CYS A 135 -19.39 -3.13 20.74
C CYS A 135 -18.49 -2.18 21.54
N PHE A 136 -17.50 -2.68 22.30
CA PHE A 136 -16.59 -1.97 23.22
C PHE A 136 -17.07 -1.77 24.67
N LYS A 137 -18.37 -1.66 24.91
CA LYS A 137 -18.89 -1.40 26.27
C LYS A 137 -19.79 -2.52 26.74
N ARG A 138 -19.75 -2.79 28.06
CA ARG A 138 -20.69 -3.71 28.71
C ARG A 138 -22.12 -3.19 28.56
N GLY A 139 -23.00 -4.07 28.14
CA GLY A 139 -24.42 -3.78 27.93
C GLY A 139 -25.22 -5.07 27.90
N THR A 140 -26.43 -5.03 28.42
CA THR A 140 -27.37 -6.17 28.35
C THR A 140 -28.48 -5.84 27.36
N VAL A 141 -29.30 -6.84 27.01
CA VAL A 141 -30.42 -6.67 26.07
C VAL A 141 -31.36 -5.53 26.47
N ASP A 142 -31.51 -5.30 27.78
CA ASP A 142 -32.43 -4.30 28.32
C ASP A 142 -31.73 -2.97 28.65
N ARG A 143 -30.39 -2.94 28.61
CA ARG A 143 -29.57 -1.79 28.99
C ARG A 143 -28.45 -1.59 27.99
N CYS A 144 -28.77 -0.82 26.96
CA CYS A 144 -27.84 -0.35 25.95
C CYS A 144 -26.86 0.69 26.52
N ASP A 145 -25.60 0.64 26.10
CA ASP A 145 -24.68 1.76 26.31
C ASP A 145 -25.09 2.94 25.40
N PRO A 146 -25.13 4.19 25.90
CA PRO A 146 -25.60 5.33 25.11
C PRO A 146 -24.69 5.70 23.94
N ILE A 147 -23.39 5.38 24.03
CA ILE A 147 -22.40 5.73 23.02
C ILE A 147 -22.19 4.54 22.07
N CYS A 148 -21.89 3.38 22.64
CA CYS A 148 -21.49 2.19 21.92
C CYS A 148 -22.62 1.18 21.68
N GLY A 149 -23.80 1.42 22.25
CA GLY A 149 -24.97 0.57 22.03
C GLY A 149 -24.84 -0.82 22.63
N GLY A 150 -25.35 -1.83 21.92
CA GLY A 150 -25.18 -3.21 22.34
C GLY A 150 -26.11 -4.25 21.71
N ALA A 151 -26.07 -5.48 22.24
CA ALA A 151 -26.89 -6.59 21.82
C ALA A 151 -28.38 -6.29 22.03
N GLY A 152 -29.17 -6.27 20.96
CA GLY A 152 -30.59 -5.89 21.00
C GLY A 152 -30.86 -4.38 20.90
N CYS A 153 -29.82 -3.57 20.76
CA CYS A 153 -29.91 -2.12 20.61
C CYS A 153 -29.95 -1.68 19.14
N ASN A 154 -30.27 -0.41 18.90
CA ASN A 154 -30.34 0.15 17.55
C ASN A 154 -28.98 0.29 16.85
N HIS A 155 -27.89 0.32 17.61
CA HIS A 155 -26.54 0.40 17.11
C HIS A 155 -25.58 -0.39 18.01
N CYS A 156 -24.40 -0.70 17.48
CA CYS A 156 -23.30 -1.34 18.18
C CYS A 156 -21.99 -0.79 17.60
N GLY A 157 -21.12 -0.29 18.47
CA GLY A 157 -19.89 0.40 18.09
C GLY A 157 -20.14 1.81 17.54
N GLY A 158 -19.11 2.37 16.90
CA GLY A 158 -19.11 3.74 16.38
C GLY A 158 -17.95 4.57 16.90
N LEU A 159 -18.05 5.89 16.70
CA LEU A 159 -17.02 6.86 17.14
C LEU A 159 -16.83 6.79 18.66
N GLY A 160 -15.59 6.52 19.11
CA GLY A 160 -15.25 6.37 20.52
C GLY A 160 -15.40 4.93 21.05
N CYS A 161 -15.68 3.96 20.17
CA CYS A 161 -15.82 2.54 20.49
C CYS A 161 -14.78 1.70 19.75
N ASP A 162 -13.54 2.19 19.68
CA ASP A 162 -12.52 1.72 18.73
C ASP A 162 -11.99 0.32 19.02
N GLU A 163 -12.01 -0.12 20.28
CA GLU A 163 -11.60 -1.49 20.64
C GLU A 163 -12.73 -2.52 20.42
N GLY A 164 -13.94 -2.07 20.07
CA GLY A 164 -15.05 -2.94 19.72
C GLY A 164 -14.85 -3.56 18.34
N ALA A 165 -15.09 -4.88 18.23
CA ALA A 165 -14.90 -5.62 16.98
C ALA A 165 -15.67 -5.03 15.79
N VAL A 166 -16.89 -4.51 15.98
CA VAL A 166 -17.69 -3.91 14.91
C VAL A 166 -17.05 -2.63 14.38
N THR A 167 -16.60 -1.74 15.27
CA THR A 167 -15.91 -0.51 14.88
C THR A 167 -14.60 -0.84 14.16
N GLY A 168 -13.81 -1.77 14.70
CA GLY A 168 -12.55 -2.22 14.08
C GLY A 168 -12.77 -2.80 12.68
N ALA A 169 -13.78 -3.65 12.50
CA ALA A 169 -14.12 -4.22 11.20
C ALA A 169 -14.57 -3.15 10.20
N ASN A 170 -15.40 -2.20 10.62
CA ASN A 170 -15.90 -1.14 9.76
C ASN A 170 -14.79 -0.17 9.34
N THR A 171 -13.93 0.25 10.28
CA THR A 171 -12.75 1.09 9.99
C THR A 171 -11.80 0.37 9.03
N THR A 172 -11.53 -0.91 9.25
CA THR A 172 -10.67 -1.71 8.35
C THR A 172 -11.28 -1.81 6.96
N LEU A 173 -12.59 -1.99 6.84
CA LEU A 173 -13.28 -2.02 5.56
C LEU A 173 -13.16 -0.68 4.83
N THR A 174 -13.40 0.44 5.51
CA THR A 174 -13.24 1.78 4.93
C THR A 174 -11.80 2.01 4.45
N MET A 175 -10.80 1.69 5.28
CA MET A 175 -9.39 1.81 4.90
C MET A 175 -9.03 0.93 3.70
N ALA A 176 -9.58 -0.28 3.62
CA ALA A 176 -9.35 -1.19 2.49
C ALA A 176 -9.97 -0.65 1.20
N VAL A 177 -11.18 -0.06 1.27
CA VAL A 177 -11.85 0.58 0.13
C VAL A 177 -11.06 1.79 -0.35
N ASP A 178 -10.62 2.66 0.57
CA ASP A 178 -9.83 3.85 0.25
C ASP A 178 -8.48 3.47 -0.37
N ALA A 179 -7.78 2.49 0.21
CA ALA A 179 -6.53 1.97 -0.33
C ALA A 179 -6.71 1.37 -1.74
N ASN A 180 -7.79 0.63 -1.96
CA ASN A 180 -8.10 0.07 -3.28
C ASN A 180 -8.37 1.18 -4.32
N GLN A 181 -9.06 2.25 -3.94
CA GLN A 181 -9.29 3.38 -4.83
C GLN A 181 -7.96 4.07 -5.21
N ILE A 182 -7.08 4.31 -4.23
CA ILE A 182 -5.75 4.88 -4.48
C ILE A 182 -4.93 3.98 -5.40
N LEU A 183 -4.98 2.65 -5.22
CA LEU A 183 -4.29 1.71 -6.09
C LEU A 183 -4.79 1.77 -7.53
N VAL A 184 -6.10 1.86 -7.74
CA VAL A 184 -6.69 2.00 -9.09
C VAL A 184 -6.22 3.30 -9.75
N ASP A 185 -6.23 4.41 -9.02
CA ASP A 185 -5.78 5.71 -9.54
C ASP A 185 -4.29 5.66 -9.90
N LYS A 186 -3.45 5.07 -9.03
CA LYS A 186 -2.01 4.92 -9.27
C LYS A 186 -1.70 3.96 -10.40
N GLU A 187 -2.49 2.89 -10.58
CA GLU A 187 -2.36 2.01 -11.74
C GLU A 187 -2.66 2.76 -13.05
N ALA A 188 -3.70 3.61 -13.06
CA ALA A 188 -4.04 4.42 -14.22
C ALA A 188 -2.92 5.41 -14.58
N GLU A 189 -2.36 6.12 -13.58
CA GLU A 189 -1.19 6.99 -13.77
C GLU A 189 0.02 6.22 -14.31
N ALA A 190 0.33 5.05 -13.75
CA ALA A 190 1.44 4.21 -14.18
C ALA A 190 1.28 3.75 -15.64
N ARG A 191 0.06 3.37 -16.05
CA ARG A 191 -0.24 3.01 -17.44
C ARG A 191 -0.06 4.18 -18.40
N GLN A 192 -0.46 5.39 -18.00
CA GLN A 192 -0.24 6.60 -18.79
C GLN A 192 1.26 6.91 -18.94
N LEU A 193 2.02 6.84 -17.84
CA LEU A 193 3.46 7.05 -17.85
C LEU A 193 4.17 6.02 -18.74
N PHE A 194 3.79 4.75 -18.66
CA PHE A 194 4.34 3.70 -19.51
C PHE A 194 4.09 3.99 -21.00
N GLY A 195 2.89 4.45 -21.36
CA GLY A 195 2.58 4.87 -22.72
C GLY A 195 3.41 6.07 -23.19
N ALA A 196 3.63 7.05 -22.31
CA ALA A 196 4.47 8.22 -22.60
C ALA A 196 5.94 7.82 -22.82
N VAL A 197 6.49 6.95 -21.96
CA VAL A 197 7.86 6.43 -22.08
C VAL A 197 8.03 5.64 -23.37
N GLY A 198 7.09 4.75 -23.71
CA GLY A 198 7.14 4.01 -24.98
C GLY A 198 7.08 4.92 -26.21
N SER A 199 6.33 6.02 -26.13
CA SER A 199 6.29 7.03 -27.20
C SER A 199 7.62 7.78 -27.31
N ALA A 200 8.22 8.17 -26.18
CA ALA A 200 9.52 8.83 -26.14
C ALA A 200 10.66 7.93 -26.65
N GLU A 201 10.62 6.62 -26.35
CA GLU A 201 11.56 5.64 -26.88
C GLU A 201 11.50 5.59 -28.42
N LYS A 202 10.28 5.50 -28.97
CA LYS A 202 10.07 5.45 -30.43
C LYS A 202 10.59 6.71 -31.11
N GLU A 203 10.36 7.89 -30.54
CA GLU A 203 10.86 9.14 -31.11
C GLU A 203 12.38 9.25 -30.99
N SER A 204 12.97 8.76 -29.89
CA SER A 204 14.42 8.69 -29.72
C SER A 204 15.08 7.76 -30.74
N GLN A 205 14.46 6.61 -31.05
CA GLN A 205 14.93 5.70 -32.10
C GLN A 205 14.88 6.36 -33.48
N ARG A 206 13.83 7.13 -33.80
CA ARG A 206 13.73 7.90 -35.04
C ARG A 206 14.83 8.96 -35.15
N ALA A 207 15.06 9.72 -34.08
CA ALA A 207 16.12 10.72 -34.05
C ALA A 207 17.52 10.09 -34.25
N LEU A 208 17.77 8.90 -33.67
CA LEU A 208 19.01 8.15 -33.88
C LEU A 208 19.17 7.70 -35.35
N GLU A 209 18.10 7.22 -35.98
CA GLU A 209 18.11 6.81 -37.38
C GLU A 209 18.43 8.00 -38.30
N GLU A 210 17.82 9.16 -38.05
CA GLU A 210 18.09 10.40 -38.78
C GLU A 210 19.52 10.89 -38.59
N ALA A 211 20.04 10.84 -37.36
CA ALA A 211 21.43 11.18 -37.06
C ALA A 211 22.43 10.28 -37.81
N LYS A 212 22.17 8.97 -37.89
CA LYS A 212 22.99 8.03 -38.68
C LYS A 212 22.99 8.38 -40.16
N ARG A 213 21.82 8.68 -40.74
CA ARG A 213 21.71 9.10 -42.15
C ARG A 213 22.45 10.41 -42.41
N ALA A 214 22.36 11.37 -41.49
CA ALA A 214 23.11 12.61 -41.60
C ALA A 214 24.62 12.36 -41.57
N PHE A 215 25.09 11.50 -40.65
CA PHE A 215 26.49 11.11 -40.56
C PHE A 215 27.01 10.45 -41.84
N GLU A 216 26.26 9.50 -42.40
CA GLU A 216 26.61 8.85 -43.68
C GLU A 216 26.72 9.85 -44.83
N ARG A 217 25.78 10.81 -44.92
CA ARG A 217 25.84 11.89 -45.91
C ARG A 217 27.06 12.78 -45.74
N SER A 218 27.40 13.13 -44.49
CA SER A 218 28.61 13.90 -44.20
C SER A 218 29.89 13.15 -44.59
N GLN A 219 29.95 11.84 -44.35
CA GLN A 219 31.06 10.98 -44.80
C GLN A 219 31.18 10.93 -46.33
N MET A 220 30.07 10.77 -47.04
CA MET A 220 30.07 10.79 -48.51
C MET A 220 30.56 12.13 -49.07
N ALA A 221 30.06 13.25 -48.53
CA ALA A 221 30.49 14.59 -48.93
C ALA A 221 31.97 14.83 -48.65
N LYS A 222 32.48 14.30 -47.52
CA LYS A 222 33.91 14.34 -47.18
C LYS A 222 34.74 13.58 -48.23
N ASN A 223 34.38 12.33 -48.53
CA ASN A 223 35.11 11.51 -49.51
C ASN A 223 35.13 12.18 -50.90
N GLN A 224 33.99 12.71 -51.35
CA GLN A 224 33.92 13.46 -52.61
C GLN A 224 34.84 14.70 -52.59
N SER A 225 34.94 15.39 -51.46
CA SER A 225 35.84 16.55 -51.33
C SER A 225 37.33 16.13 -51.34
N GLU A 226 37.67 15.00 -50.73
CA GLU A 226 39.02 14.42 -50.77
C GLU A 226 39.40 13.96 -52.19
N ASP A 227 38.47 13.36 -52.94
CA ASP A 227 38.66 12.97 -54.35
C ASP A 227 38.89 14.21 -55.22
N VAL A 228 38.05 15.23 -55.13
CA VAL A 228 38.22 16.51 -55.87
C VAL A 228 39.56 17.17 -55.52
N THR A 229 39.99 17.11 -54.26
CA THR A 229 41.30 17.64 -53.85
C THR A 229 42.45 16.88 -54.52
N THR A 230 42.32 15.56 -54.63
CA THR A 230 43.30 14.69 -55.29
C THR A 230 43.37 14.99 -56.79
N ASP A 231 42.22 15.12 -57.45
CA ASP A 231 42.13 15.49 -58.86
C ASP A 231 42.74 16.87 -59.13
N LEU A 232 42.53 17.84 -58.22
CA LEU A 232 43.11 19.18 -58.31
C LEU A 232 44.64 19.13 -58.18
N GLN A 233 45.18 18.29 -57.29
CA GLN A 233 46.61 18.09 -57.16
C GLN A 233 47.21 17.44 -58.41
N ASP A 234 46.57 16.43 -58.98
CA ASP A 234 47.04 15.81 -60.23
C ASP A 234 47.01 16.81 -61.39
N LEU A 235 45.98 17.65 -61.47
CA LEU A 235 45.91 18.72 -62.47
C LEU A 235 47.05 19.73 -62.31
N LEU A 236 47.32 20.18 -61.09
CA LEU A 236 48.42 21.10 -60.81
C LEU A 236 49.77 20.48 -61.15
N ASP A 237 49.98 19.19 -60.85
CA ASP A 237 51.20 18.47 -61.22
C ASP A 237 51.35 18.33 -62.74
N ARG A 238 50.25 18.12 -63.48
CA ARG A 238 50.26 18.11 -64.95
C ARG A 238 50.63 19.49 -65.52
N ILE A 239 50.08 20.56 -64.96
CA ILE A 239 50.41 21.94 -65.36
C ILE A 239 51.89 22.23 -65.07
N ASP A 240 52.39 21.86 -63.89
CA ASP A 240 53.79 22.06 -63.52
C ASP A 240 54.72 21.29 -64.45
N LYS A 241 54.44 20.00 -64.72
CA LYS A 241 55.18 19.20 -65.71
C LYS A 241 55.14 19.82 -67.11
N PHE A 242 54.02 20.40 -67.51
CA PHE A 242 53.88 21.07 -68.80
C PHE A 242 54.73 22.35 -68.87
N LEU A 243 54.79 23.13 -67.80
CA LEU A 243 55.53 24.40 -67.74
C LEU A 243 57.04 24.22 -67.49
N SER A 244 57.43 23.23 -66.68
CA SER A 244 58.81 22.92 -66.31
C SER A 244 59.48 21.88 -67.21
N GLY A 245 58.69 21.09 -67.94
CA GLY A 245 59.19 20.15 -68.93
C GLY A 245 60.01 20.87 -70.00
N ALA A 246 61.16 20.31 -70.35
CA ALA A 246 62.01 20.84 -71.40
C ALA A 246 61.19 20.97 -72.70
N ARG A 247 60.99 22.20 -73.18
CA ARG A 247 60.31 22.42 -74.46
C ARG A 247 61.09 21.71 -75.55
N ALA A 248 60.42 20.79 -76.24
CA ALA A 248 61.03 20.00 -77.30
C ALA A 248 61.70 20.94 -78.32
N ARG A 249 63.00 20.75 -78.55
CA ARG A 249 63.71 21.48 -79.59
C ARG A 249 63.19 20.97 -80.94
N PRO A 250 63.12 21.79 -82.00
CA PRO A 250 62.65 21.34 -83.32
C PRO A 250 63.34 20.07 -83.87
N ALA A 251 64.57 19.78 -83.41
CA ALA A 251 65.29 18.55 -83.72
C ALA A 251 64.69 17.29 -83.08
N GLU A 252 64.11 17.39 -81.88
CA GLU A 252 63.52 16.27 -81.12
C GLU A 252 62.13 15.88 -81.68
N ILE A 253 61.37 16.86 -82.18
CA ILE A 253 60.09 16.61 -82.88
C ILE A 253 60.32 15.83 -84.18
N ARG A 254 61.44 16.07 -84.86
CA ARG A 254 61.78 15.37 -86.11
C ARG A 254 62.15 13.91 -85.89
N VAL A 255 62.85 13.61 -84.79
CA VAL A 255 63.20 12.24 -84.38
C VAL A 255 61.94 11.44 -84.04
N LEU A 256 61.01 12.03 -83.29
CA LEU A 256 59.75 11.39 -82.91
C LEU A 256 58.83 11.15 -84.12
N ALA A 257 58.81 12.06 -85.09
CA ALA A 257 58.06 11.89 -86.33
C ALA A 257 58.63 10.75 -87.19
N GLU A 258 59.96 10.58 -87.21
CA GLU A 258 60.63 9.47 -87.89
C GLU A 258 60.41 8.12 -87.16
N GLU A 259 60.37 8.11 -85.83
CA GLU A 259 60.01 6.93 -85.02
C GLU A 259 58.54 6.50 -85.21
N CYS A 260 57.61 7.45 -85.30
CA CYS A 260 56.19 7.16 -85.58
C CYS A 260 55.95 6.60 -87.00
N ILE A 261 56.78 6.98 -87.97
CA ILE A 261 56.74 6.42 -89.34
C ILE A 261 57.36 5.02 -89.38
N ALA A 262 58.27 4.69 -88.46
CA ALA A 262 58.93 3.39 -88.35
C ALA A 262 58.14 2.35 -87.52
N LEU A 263 57.06 2.75 -86.84
CA LEU A 263 56.20 1.86 -86.07
C LEU A 263 55.29 1.03 -87.00
N SER A 264 55.57 -0.27 -87.09
CA SER A 264 54.65 -1.25 -87.65
C SER A 264 53.67 -1.75 -86.59
N ILE A 265 52.38 -1.70 -86.91
CA ILE A 265 51.30 -2.24 -86.07
C ILE A 265 51.36 -3.77 -86.15
N SER A 266 51.54 -4.44 -85.01
CA SER A 266 51.85 -5.87 -84.95
C SER A 266 50.63 -6.80 -84.81
N LEU A 267 49.40 -6.32 -85.02
CA LEU A 267 48.19 -7.13 -84.88
C LEU A 267 47.23 -6.84 -86.04
N GLU A 268 46.82 -7.90 -86.73
CA GLU A 268 45.84 -7.81 -87.82
C GLU A 268 44.42 -7.65 -87.24
N PRO A 269 43.49 -6.98 -87.96
CA PRO A 269 42.11 -6.71 -87.50
C PRO A 269 41.35 -7.93 -86.99
N GLU A 270 41.75 -9.12 -87.41
CA GLU A 270 41.11 -10.39 -87.09
C GLU A 270 41.45 -10.84 -85.67
N GLN A 271 42.65 -10.52 -85.18
CA GLN A 271 43.06 -10.80 -83.80
C GLN A 271 42.35 -9.87 -82.80
N ILE A 272 42.00 -8.66 -83.23
CA ILE A 272 41.20 -7.71 -82.43
C ILE A 272 39.74 -8.17 -82.36
N ARG A 273 39.18 -8.73 -83.44
CA ARG A 273 37.82 -9.30 -83.45
C ARG A 273 37.73 -10.58 -82.63
N GLU A 274 38.77 -11.39 -82.61
CA GLU A 274 38.85 -12.60 -81.78
C GLU A 274 38.92 -12.26 -80.29
N LEU A 275 39.72 -11.27 -79.91
CA LEU A 275 39.77 -10.75 -78.54
C LEU A 275 38.42 -10.14 -78.10
N ALA A 276 37.74 -9.41 -78.99
CA ALA A 276 36.40 -8.88 -78.71
C ALA A 276 35.35 -9.99 -78.53
N ARG A 277 35.50 -11.13 -79.22
CA ARG A 277 34.63 -12.30 -79.09
C ARG A 277 34.89 -13.04 -77.78
N GLU A 278 36.16 -13.22 -77.40
CA GLU A 278 36.56 -13.78 -76.10
C GLU A 278 36.06 -12.93 -74.92
N ILE A 279 36.11 -11.59 -75.03
CA ILE A 279 35.55 -10.66 -74.04
C ILE A 279 34.03 -10.84 -73.94
N ASN A 280 33.33 -11.00 -75.08
CA ASN A 280 31.88 -11.17 -75.09
C ASN A 280 31.43 -12.54 -74.53
N ASP A 281 32.21 -13.59 -74.78
CA ASP A 281 31.98 -14.93 -74.23
C ASP A 281 32.29 -15.01 -72.73
N THR A 282 33.30 -14.28 -72.23
CA THR A 282 33.54 -14.15 -70.78
C THR A 282 32.45 -13.34 -70.08
N ILE A 283 31.94 -12.28 -70.70
CA ILE A 283 30.80 -11.51 -70.17
C ILE A 283 29.52 -12.35 -70.15
N ALA A 284 29.29 -13.20 -71.17
CA ALA A 284 28.16 -14.12 -71.21
C ALA A 284 28.25 -15.28 -70.19
N SER A 285 29.46 -15.59 -69.70
CA SER A 285 29.70 -16.63 -68.67
C SER A 285 29.49 -16.15 -67.23
N LEU A 286 29.27 -14.85 -67.01
CA LEU A 286 28.94 -14.27 -65.70
C LEU A 286 27.46 -14.52 -65.33
N THR A 287 27.03 -15.77 -65.30
CA THR A 287 25.73 -16.17 -64.77
C THR A 287 25.93 -17.00 -63.51
N ASP A 288 26.04 -16.34 -62.33
CA ASP A 288 25.70 -17.00 -61.05
C ASP A 288 25.60 -16.05 -59.83
N ILE A 289 25.17 -14.80 -60.02
CA ILE A 289 24.89 -13.88 -58.89
C ILE A 289 23.81 -14.48 -57.97
N ASP A 290 22.83 -15.20 -58.54
CA ASP A 290 21.77 -15.89 -57.80
C ASP A 290 22.26 -17.13 -57.02
N ALA A 291 23.35 -17.79 -57.43
CA ALA A 291 23.97 -18.85 -56.63
C ALA A 291 24.67 -18.27 -55.39
N ILE A 292 25.43 -17.18 -55.55
CA ILE A 292 26.10 -16.50 -54.43
C ILE A 292 25.07 -15.98 -53.41
N LEU A 293 23.96 -15.38 -53.86
CA LEU A 293 22.89 -14.91 -52.97
C LEU A 293 22.16 -16.07 -52.25
N ARG A 294 22.03 -17.23 -52.91
CA ARG A 294 21.42 -18.43 -52.34
C ARG A 294 22.35 -19.16 -51.35
N GLU A 295 23.67 -19.13 -51.60
CA GLU A 295 24.69 -19.68 -50.70
C GLU A 295 24.94 -18.76 -49.49
N THR A 296 24.82 -17.44 -49.64
CA THR A 296 25.03 -16.46 -48.54
C THR A 296 23.78 -16.15 -47.73
N GLY A 297 22.58 -16.53 -48.21
CA GLY A 297 21.32 -16.35 -47.49
C GLY A 297 21.27 -17.01 -46.10
N PRO A 298 21.71 -18.27 -45.93
CA PRO A 298 21.78 -18.94 -44.62
C PRO A 298 22.73 -18.24 -43.64
N ASP A 299 23.90 -17.80 -44.10
CA ASP A 299 24.89 -17.11 -43.26
C ASP A 299 24.39 -15.73 -42.82
N LEU A 300 23.70 -15.00 -43.71
CA LEU A 300 23.05 -13.75 -43.36
C LEU A 300 21.91 -13.95 -42.36
N SER A 301 21.15 -15.04 -42.49
CA SER A 301 20.10 -15.41 -41.54
C SER A 301 20.70 -15.71 -40.16
N LEU A 302 21.77 -16.52 -40.11
CA LEU A 302 22.49 -16.84 -38.89
C LEU A 302 23.07 -15.59 -38.21
N ALA A 303 23.66 -14.67 -38.99
CA ALA A 303 24.20 -13.41 -38.46
C ALA A 303 23.10 -12.51 -37.84
N LYS A 304 21.91 -12.45 -38.45
CA LYS A 304 20.75 -11.73 -37.89
C LYS A 304 20.25 -12.37 -36.60
N ASP A 305 20.25 -13.70 -36.57
CA ASP A 305 19.80 -14.49 -35.42
C ASP A 305 20.75 -14.34 -34.23
N LEU A 306 22.06 -14.39 -34.49
CA LEU A 306 23.10 -14.13 -33.49
C LEU A 306 23.04 -12.69 -32.96
N LYS A 307 22.80 -11.70 -33.84
CA LYS A 307 22.56 -10.31 -33.42
C LYS A 307 21.34 -10.20 -32.51
N ALA A 308 20.23 -10.84 -32.85
CA ALA A 308 19.01 -10.82 -32.02
C ALA A 308 19.25 -11.44 -30.64
N ARG A 309 20.01 -12.55 -30.56
CA ARG A 309 20.41 -13.16 -29.29
C ARG A 309 21.33 -12.25 -28.48
N ALA A 310 22.28 -11.57 -29.11
CA ALA A 310 23.18 -10.61 -28.46
C ALA A 310 22.41 -9.40 -27.92
N ASP A 311 21.46 -8.85 -28.69
CA ASP A 311 20.61 -7.74 -28.26
C ASP A 311 19.72 -8.15 -27.06
N LEU A 312 19.18 -9.38 -27.08
CA LEU A 312 18.41 -9.92 -25.97
C LEU A 312 19.27 -10.11 -24.71
N ALA A 313 20.49 -10.65 -24.86
CA ALA A 313 21.43 -10.82 -23.76
C ALA A 313 21.83 -9.47 -23.13
N ARG A 314 22.13 -8.46 -23.96
CA ARG A 314 22.37 -7.08 -23.51
C ARG A 314 21.20 -6.51 -22.72
N THR A 315 19.97 -6.73 -23.19
CA THR A 315 18.75 -6.23 -22.53
C THR A 315 18.56 -6.90 -21.16
N LYS A 316 18.84 -8.20 -21.04
CA LYS A 316 18.82 -8.90 -19.75
C LYS A 316 19.90 -8.38 -18.80
N ALA A 317 21.12 -8.16 -19.29
CA ALA A 317 22.22 -7.61 -18.50
C ALA A 317 21.90 -6.20 -17.97
N ASN A 318 21.30 -5.34 -18.78
CA ASN A 318 20.87 -4.01 -18.34
C ASN A 318 19.80 -4.08 -17.24
N LYS A 319 18.83 -4.99 -17.35
CA LYS A 319 17.84 -5.21 -16.27
C LYS A 319 18.49 -5.64 -14.95
N ILE A 320 19.48 -6.53 -15.02
CA ILE A 320 20.23 -6.97 -13.84
C ILE A 320 21.01 -5.79 -13.23
N LEU A 321 21.62 -4.94 -14.07
CA LEU A 321 22.31 -3.72 -13.61
C LEU A 321 21.34 -2.76 -12.92
N ASP A 322 20.13 -2.57 -13.45
CA ASP A 322 19.12 -1.70 -12.85
C ASP A 322 18.67 -2.25 -11.48
N THR A 323 18.41 -3.56 -11.38
CA THR A 323 18.11 -4.21 -10.09
C THR A 323 19.28 -4.06 -9.10
N ALA A 324 20.52 -4.19 -9.55
CA ALA A 324 21.69 -4.02 -8.68
C ALA A 324 21.81 -2.58 -8.15
N LYS A 325 21.51 -1.57 -8.98
CA LYS A 325 21.45 -0.16 -8.54
C LYS A 325 20.37 0.08 -7.51
N GLU A 326 19.18 -0.50 -7.71
CA GLU A 326 18.07 -0.42 -6.76
C GLU A 326 18.43 -1.07 -5.41
N VAL A 327 19.10 -2.21 -5.44
CA VAL A 327 19.61 -2.86 -4.22
C VAL A 327 20.63 -1.98 -3.49
N LEU A 328 21.57 -1.35 -4.21
CA LEU A 328 22.52 -0.41 -3.60
C LEU A 328 21.81 0.78 -2.94
N GLN A 329 20.81 1.35 -3.61
CA GLN A 329 20.04 2.46 -3.06
C GLN A 329 19.27 2.06 -1.79
N ASN A 330 18.65 0.88 -1.79
CA ASN A 330 17.97 0.35 -0.61
C ASN A 330 18.94 0.09 0.56
N LEU A 331 20.20 -0.30 0.28
CA LEU A 331 21.22 -0.48 1.30
C LEU A 331 21.68 0.86 1.89
N ASP A 332 21.81 1.90 1.06
CA ASP A 332 22.11 3.26 1.52
C ASP A 332 20.98 3.82 2.41
N ASP A 333 19.72 3.64 2.00
CA ASP A 333 18.54 4.05 2.78
C ASP A 333 18.47 3.30 4.12
N ALA A 334 18.78 1.99 4.12
CA ALA A 334 18.86 1.20 5.33
C ALA A 334 19.98 1.67 6.27
N ALA A 335 21.13 2.06 5.73
CA ALA A 335 22.24 2.61 6.51
C ALA A 335 21.87 3.96 7.14
N GLU A 336 21.15 4.83 6.41
CA GLU A 336 20.65 6.10 6.93
C GLU A 336 19.64 5.88 8.07
N ALA A 337 18.70 4.94 7.89
CA ALA A 337 17.72 4.58 8.91
C ALA A 337 18.40 4.02 10.17
N GLN A 338 19.42 3.18 10.02
CA GLN A 338 20.22 2.68 11.14
C GLN A 338 20.97 3.82 11.85
N GLY A 339 21.50 4.80 11.12
CA GLY A 339 22.12 6.00 11.68
C GLY A 339 21.16 6.81 12.56
N LYS A 340 19.95 7.06 12.06
CA LYS A 340 18.88 7.75 12.82
C LYS A 340 18.47 6.97 14.07
N ALA A 341 18.32 5.65 13.95
CA ALA A 341 18.00 4.79 15.10
C ALA A 341 19.10 4.84 16.17
N LYS A 342 20.37 4.82 15.77
CA LYS A 342 21.51 4.94 16.69
C LYS A 342 21.50 6.28 17.42
N GLN A 343 21.25 7.38 16.71
CA GLN A 343 21.16 8.71 17.30
C GLN A 343 20.03 8.81 18.33
N ALA A 344 18.86 8.22 18.05
CA ALA A 344 17.76 8.16 19.00
C ALA A 344 18.09 7.32 20.24
N ILE A 345 18.83 6.21 20.09
CA ILE A 345 19.30 5.39 21.21
C ILE A 345 20.29 6.16 22.07
N ASP A 346 21.21 6.90 21.46
CA ASP A 346 22.20 7.69 22.19
C ASP A 346 21.53 8.84 22.98
N GLN A 347 20.54 9.51 22.39
CA GLN A 347 19.71 10.51 23.09
C GLN A 347 18.91 9.89 24.25
N ALA A 348 18.32 8.72 24.05
CA ALA A 348 17.61 8.02 25.12
C ALA A 348 18.54 7.66 26.29
N ARG A 349 19.78 7.26 26.02
CA ARG A 349 20.81 7.00 27.04
C ARG A 349 21.20 8.28 27.79
N GLU A 350 21.37 9.39 27.07
CA GLU A 350 21.64 10.68 27.69
C GLU A 350 20.52 11.08 28.66
N HIS A 351 19.26 10.99 28.22
CA HIS A 351 18.10 11.27 29.07
C HIS A 351 18.00 10.35 30.29
N ILE A 352 18.35 9.07 30.16
CA ILE A 352 18.41 8.13 31.28
C ILE A 352 19.48 8.56 32.28
N ASN A 353 20.67 8.92 31.82
CA ASN A 353 21.75 9.37 32.69
C ASN A 353 21.37 10.66 33.43
N THR A 354 20.72 11.62 32.74
CA THR A 354 20.21 12.84 33.37
C THR A 354 19.15 12.52 34.44
N ALA A 355 18.23 11.60 34.15
CA ALA A 355 17.22 11.18 35.12
C ALA A 355 17.84 10.46 36.33
N GLU A 356 18.91 9.69 36.14
CA GLU A 356 19.67 9.05 37.23
C GLU A 356 20.42 10.10 38.08
N GLU A 357 20.99 11.13 37.47
CA GLU A 357 21.60 12.27 38.17
C GLU A 357 20.58 13.07 38.97
N ASP A 358 19.40 13.35 38.41
CA ASP A 358 18.30 14.02 39.10
C ASP A 358 17.81 13.20 40.31
N LEU A 359 17.70 11.88 40.15
CA LEU A 359 17.36 10.95 41.24
C LEU A 359 18.46 10.90 42.32
N ALA A 360 19.73 11.02 41.94
CA ALA A 360 20.84 11.10 42.88
C ALA A 360 20.84 12.43 43.66
N GLN A 361 20.50 13.54 43.00
CA GLN A 361 20.35 14.86 43.63
C GLN A 361 19.14 14.96 44.56
N ALA A 362 18.09 14.16 44.35
CA ALA A 362 16.96 14.06 45.27
C ALA A 362 17.27 13.31 46.58
N ARG A 363 18.44 12.67 46.68
CA ARG A 363 18.82 11.79 47.79
C ARG A 363 19.39 12.46 49.07
N PRO A 364 19.90 13.72 49.11
CA PRO A 364 20.41 14.30 50.36
C PRO A 364 19.34 14.86 51.31
N SER A 365 18.04 14.79 51.00
CA SER A 365 16.99 15.32 51.90
C SER A 365 16.63 14.40 53.08
N LEU A 366 17.32 13.26 53.26
CA LEU A 366 17.01 12.27 54.29
C LEU A 366 18.20 11.91 55.20
N SER A 367 19.06 12.87 55.51
CA SER A 367 20.08 12.66 56.54
C SER A 367 20.43 13.94 57.28
N PHE A 368 19.93 14.06 58.52
CA PHE A 368 20.72 14.23 59.76
C PHE A 368 20.03 15.13 60.80
N SER A 369 20.10 14.69 62.07
CA SER A 369 19.89 15.44 63.34
C SER A 369 18.49 16.02 63.63
N GLU A 370 17.91 16.01 64.83
CA GLU A 370 18.42 15.74 66.18
C GLU A 370 17.25 15.56 67.16
N ILE A 371 17.58 14.95 68.27
CA ILE A 371 16.77 14.61 69.44
C ILE A 371 16.42 15.87 70.27
N SER A 372 15.29 15.81 70.99
CA SER A 372 14.91 16.60 72.18
C SER A 372 14.32 18.01 72.03
N SER A 373 13.03 18.14 72.36
CA SER A 373 12.53 18.77 73.61
C SER A 373 11.16 19.44 73.45
N SER A 374 10.24 19.02 74.33
CA SER A 374 9.27 19.85 75.06
C SER A 374 8.43 20.93 74.33
N SER A 375 7.10 20.71 74.45
CA SER A 375 6.08 21.72 74.78
C SER A 375 5.21 22.29 73.65
N LYS A 376 3.90 22.08 73.86
CA LYS A 376 2.72 22.83 73.39
C LYS A 376 2.10 22.42 72.05
N GLU A 377 0.95 21.75 72.19
CA GLU A 377 -0.20 21.72 71.25
C GLU A 377 -0.51 23.13 70.69
N PRO A 378 -1.16 23.31 69.50
CA PRO A 378 -2.38 22.56 69.13
C PRO A 378 -2.69 22.35 67.61
N THR A 379 -3.57 21.38 67.33
CA THR A 379 -4.56 21.41 66.23
C THR A 379 -4.10 21.81 64.81
N HIS A 380 -3.17 21.08 64.18
CA HIS A 380 -3.02 21.14 62.71
C HIS A 380 -2.37 19.88 62.10
N CYS A 381 -2.80 18.68 62.50
CA CYS A 381 -2.18 17.43 62.00
C CYS A 381 -3.15 16.29 61.66
N LYS A 382 -4.45 16.57 61.48
CA LYS A 382 -5.39 15.57 60.93
C LYS A 382 -5.60 15.73 59.41
N HIS A 383 -5.65 16.95 58.90
CA HIS A 383 -5.83 17.23 57.47
C HIS A 383 -4.58 16.95 56.60
N HIS A 384 -3.38 17.04 57.18
CA HIS A 384 -2.14 16.81 56.42
C HIS A 384 -1.80 15.32 56.24
N ILE A 385 -2.26 14.44 57.14
CA ILE A 385 -2.01 13.00 57.03
C ILE A 385 -2.99 12.35 56.01
N GLU A 386 -4.24 12.81 55.95
CA GLU A 386 -5.21 12.37 54.94
C GLU A 386 -4.86 12.90 53.52
N ASP A 387 -4.38 14.14 53.40
CA ASP A 387 -3.95 14.69 52.11
C ASP A 387 -2.62 14.08 51.62
N ALA A 388 -1.72 13.73 52.54
CA ALA A 388 -0.51 12.96 52.22
C ALA A 388 -0.82 11.50 51.83
N ALA A 389 -1.78 10.86 52.49
CA ALA A 389 -2.24 9.50 52.14
C ALA A 389 -2.96 9.47 50.78
N TYR A 390 -3.79 10.48 50.47
CA TYR A 390 -4.48 10.59 49.18
C TYR A 390 -3.49 10.87 48.02
N LYS A 391 -2.48 11.72 48.25
CA LYS A 391 -1.40 11.95 47.28
C LYS A 391 -0.48 10.73 47.14
N ALA A 392 -0.15 10.04 48.23
CA ALA A 392 0.65 8.81 48.19
C ALA A 392 -0.10 7.67 47.48
N GLN A 393 -1.41 7.54 47.65
CA GLN A 393 -2.23 6.55 46.96
C GLN A 393 -2.45 6.90 45.48
N GLY A 394 -2.58 8.19 45.15
CA GLY A 394 -2.59 8.66 43.76
C GLY A 394 -1.23 8.51 43.06
N VAL A 395 -0.11 8.55 43.79
CA VAL A 395 1.22 8.21 43.27
C VAL A 395 1.38 6.69 43.13
N ALA A 396 0.92 5.89 44.11
CA ALA A 396 0.95 4.43 44.03
C ALA A 396 0.08 3.86 42.90
N ASN A 397 -1.10 4.43 42.65
CA ASN A 397 -1.95 4.04 41.53
C ASN A 397 -1.34 4.44 40.18
N ARG A 398 -0.72 5.63 40.08
CA ARG A 398 0.05 6.02 38.88
C ARG A 398 1.27 5.13 38.67
N SER A 399 1.97 4.76 39.74
CA SER A 399 3.07 3.80 39.65
C SER A 399 2.59 2.40 39.28
N LEU A 400 1.39 1.98 39.68
CA LEU A 400 0.78 0.71 39.24
C LEU A 400 0.37 0.75 37.76
N ASP A 401 -0.18 1.87 37.27
CA ASP A 401 -0.48 2.07 35.85
C ASP A 401 0.81 2.17 35.02
N GLU A 402 1.83 2.84 35.52
CA GLU A 402 3.16 2.89 34.89
C GLU A 402 3.83 1.51 34.89
N VAL A 403 3.68 0.71 35.95
CA VAL A 403 4.17 -0.66 36.02
C VAL A 403 3.37 -1.60 35.10
N GLY A 404 2.06 -1.41 34.96
CA GLY A 404 1.22 -2.10 33.98
C GLY A 404 1.64 -1.76 32.55
N GLY A 405 1.81 -0.47 32.25
CA GLY A 405 2.36 -0.01 30.98
C GLY A 405 3.80 -0.49 30.72
N LEU A 406 4.61 -0.66 31.76
CA LEU A 406 5.93 -1.29 31.67
C LEU A 406 5.84 -2.80 31.41
N GLN A 407 4.84 -3.50 31.95
CA GLN A 407 4.58 -4.91 31.64
C GLN A 407 4.12 -5.10 30.19
N ASP A 408 3.26 -4.22 29.69
CA ASP A 408 2.82 -4.24 28.28
C ASP A 408 3.98 -3.90 27.33
N ARG A 409 4.78 -2.89 27.67
CA ARG A 409 6.00 -2.57 26.94
C ARG A 409 7.02 -3.70 27.01
N LEU A 410 7.12 -4.44 28.12
CA LEU A 410 7.99 -5.60 28.26
C LEU A 410 7.49 -6.79 27.42
N ALA A 411 6.17 -6.99 27.35
CA ALA A 411 5.56 -8.00 26.49
C ALA A 411 5.79 -7.68 25.00
N GLU A 412 5.61 -6.42 24.62
CA GLU A 412 5.90 -5.96 23.27
C GLU A 412 7.40 -6.00 22.95
N LEU A 413 8.26 -5.67 23.92
CA LEU A 413 9.71 -5.78 23.80
C LEU A 413 10.14 -7.25 23.67
N LYS A 414 9.50 -8.19 24.39
CA LYS A 414 9.72 -9.63 24.21
C LYS A 414 9.32 -10.08 22.81
N LYS A 415 8.17 -9.62 22.29
CA LYS A 415 7.72 -9.91 20.93
C LYS A 415 8.70 -9.35 19.89
N LYS A 416 9.12 -8.08 20.05
CA LYS A 416 10.13 -7.44 19.20
C LYS A 416 11.49 -8.12 19.32
N TYR A 417 11.89 -8.59 20.50
CA TYR A 417 13.13 -9.34 20.72
C TYR A 417 13.09 -10.69 20.00
N THR A 418 11.98 -11.43 20.09
CA THR A 418 11.81 -12.69 19.35
C THR A 418 11.80 -12.48 17.85
N GLN A 419 11.15 -11.39 17.39
CA GLN A 419 11.12 -11.01 15.99
C GLN A 419 12.52 -10.62 15.49
N ASN A 420 13.22 -9.74 16.22
CA ASN A 420 14.60 -9.35 15.93
C ASN A 420 15.56 -10.55 15.95
N ASN A 421 15.37 -11.53 16.82
CA ASN A 421 16.20 -12.73 16.84
C ASN A 421 15.91 -13.64 15.63
N LEU A 422 14.66 -13.74 15.20
CA LEU A 422 14.28 -14.44 13.97
C LEU A 422 14.86 -13.74 12.73
N ASP A 423 14.75 -12.42 12.68
CA ASP A 423 15.23 -11.61 11.55
C ASP A 423 16.76 -11.55 11.53
N ALA A 424 17.43 -11.51 12.68
CA ALA A 424 18.88 -11.67 12.77
C ALA A 424 19.34 -13.05 12.26
N ARG A 425 18.60 -14.12 12.56
CA ARG A 425 18.92 -15.47 12.02
C ARG A 425 18.70 -15.54 10.51
N LYS A 426 17.66 -14.91 9.98
CA LYS A 426 17.42 -14.80 8.54
C LYS A 426 18.51 -13.97 7.87
N ALA A 427 18.87 -12.81 8.44
CA ALA A 427 19.95 -11.97 7.95
C ALA A 427 21.30 -12.70 7.95
N VAL A 428 21.60 -13.53 8.96
CA VAL A 428 22.80 -14.38 8.97
C VAL A 428 22.75 -15.45 7.87
N ALA A 429 21.59 -16.04 7.61
CA ALA A 429 21.42 -17.03 6.54
C ALA A 429 21.55 -16.38 5.15
N GLU A 430 20.97 -15.20 4.96
CA GLU A 430 21.08 -14.40 3.74
C GLU A 430 22.50 -13.87 3.54
N ALA A 431 23.17 -13.42 4.61
CA ALA A 431 24.58 -13.01 4.56
C ALA A 431 25.49 -14.17 4.16
N LYS A 432 25.25 -15.39 4.67
CA LYS A 432 25.96 -16.59 4.19
C LYS A 432 25.63 -16.94 2.73
N GLY A 433 24.40 -16.69 2.30
CA GLY A 433 23.99 -16.83 0.90
C GLY A 433 24.71 -15.84 0.00
N ALA A 434 24.80 -14.58 0.43
CA ALA A 434 25.49 -13.49 -0.24
C ALA A 434 27.01 -13.72 -0.26
N ASP A 435 27.61 -14.20 0.84
CA ASP A 435 29.03 -14.57 0.91
C ASP A 435 29.37 -15.70 -0.07
N ARG A 436 28.49 -16.71 -0.19
CA ARG A 436 28.65 -17.77 -1.19
C ARG A 436 28.53 -17.24 -2.62
N LEU A 437 27.59 -16.34 -2.89
CA LEU A 437 27.43 -15.70 -4.20
C LEU A 437 28.60 -14.76 -4.52
N ALA A 438 29.10 -14.03 -3.55
CA ALA A 438 30.28 -13.18 -3.68
C ALA A 438 31.54 -14.02 -3.95
N GLY A 439 31.68 -15.17 -3.30
CA GLY A 439 32.75 -16.14 -3.60
C GLY A 439 32.64 -16.71 -5.01
N GLN A 440 31.41 -17.01 -5.49
CA GLN A 440 31.18 -17.44 -6.87
C GLN A 440 31.51 -16.33 -7.88
N ALA A 441 31.04 -15.10 -7.62
CA ALA A 441 31.34 -13.95 -8.46
C ALA A 441 32.84 -13.59 -8.46
N HIS A 442 33.54 -13.80 -7.35
CA HIS A 442 34.99 -13.60 -7.25
C HIS A 442 35.74 -14.62 -8.11
N ASN A 443 35.38 -15.91 -8.03
CA ASN A 443 35.97 -16.94 -8.89
C ASN A 443 35.68 -16.69 -10.38
N GLU A 444 34.44 -16.30 -10.72
CA GLU A 444 34.08 -15.92 -12.09
C GLU A 444 34.81 -14.67 -12.57
N ALA A 445 35.09 -13.72 -11.66
CA ALA A 445 35.88 -12.53 -11.96
C ALA A 445 37.37 -12.86 -12.15
N GLU A 446 37.94 -13.79 -11.38
CA GLU A 446 39.30 -14.30 -11.59
C GLU A 446 39.41 -15.04 -12.94
N ASP A 447 38.43 -15.87 -13.28
CA ASP A 447 38.35 -16.54 -14.59
C ASP A 447 38.25 -15.51 -15.74
N LEU A 448 37.45 -14.46 -15.54
CA LEU A 448 37.31 -13.37 -16.50
C LEU A 448 38.59 -12.53 -16.60
N GLU A 449 39.31 -12.31 -15.51
CA GLU A 449 40.59 -11.62 -15.49
C GLU A 449 41.67 -12.44 -16.19
N ALA A 450 41.66 -13.77 -16.04
CA ALA A 450 42.54 -14.69 -16.76
C ALA A 450 42.25 -14.68 -18.28
N GLU A 451 40.98 -14.69 -18.69
CA GLU A 451 40.61 -14.55 -20.09
C GLU A 451 40.87 -13.13 -20.62
N TYR A 452 40.68 -12.08 -19.82
CA TYR A 452 41.00 -10.70 -20.20
C TYR A 452 42.51 -10.52 -20.38
N THR A 453 43.35 -11.05 -19.48
CA THR A 453 44.80 -11.00 -19.63
C THR A 453 45.29 -11.79 -20.84
N ARG A 454 44.65 -12.92 -21.16
CA ARG A 454 44.88 -13.66 -22.40
C ARG A 454 44.49 -12.85 -23.64
N VAL A 455 43.32 -12.22 -23.64
CA VAL A 455 42.86 -11.33 -24.71
C VAL A 455 43.77 -10.11 -24.84
N VAL A 456 44.26 -9.53 -23.73
CA VAL A 456 45.22 -8.41 -23.72
C VAL A 456 46.59 -8.86 -24.23
N ALA A 457 47.03 -10.09 -23.99
CA ALA A 457 48.24 -10.63 -24.60
C ALA A 457 48.09 -10.81 -26.13
N GLU A 458 46.94 -11.31 -26.59
CA GLU A 458 46.59 -11.39 -28.02
C GLU A 458 46.42 -10.00 -28.65
N LEU A 459 45.83 -9.03 -27.92
CA LEU A 459 45.69 -7.64 -28.34
C LEU A 459 47.03 -6.90 -28.30
N GLY A 460 47.93 -7.24 -27.38
CA GLY A 460 49.28 -6.70 -27.27
C GLY A 460 50.13 -7.09 -28.47
N GLY A 461 49.97 -8.33 -28.95
CA GLY A 461 50.49 -8.77 -30.26
C GLY A 461 49.90 -8.01 -31.45
N LYS A 462 48.69 -7.45 -31.31
CA LYS A 462 48.00 -6.61 -32.31
C LYS A 462 48.23 -5.10 -32.11
N SER A 463 48.69 -4.67 -30.93
CA SER A 463 48.90 -3.27 -30.52
C SER A 463 50.20 -2.71 -31.10
N THR A 464 51.22 -3.55 -31.29
CA THR A 464 52.41 -3.20 -32.09
C THR A 464 52.06 -2.85 -33.54
N ALA A 465 50.98 -3.42 -34.10
CA ALA A 465 50.45 -3.01 -35.41
C ALA A 465 49.56 -1.74 -35.36
N SER A 466 49.08 -1.35 -34.17
CA SER A 466 48.19 -0.19 -33.98
C SER A 466 48.93 1.11 -33.61
N GLY A 467 50.06 1.03 -32.91
CA GLY A 467 50.94 2.18 -32.64
C GLY A 467 51.43 2.86 -33.93
N ASP A 468 51.78 2.05 -34.94
CA ASP A 468 52.18 2.52 -36.27
C ASP A 468 51.04 3.22 -37.03
N MET A 469 49.79 2.84 -36.79
CA MET A 469 48.60 3.47 -37.40
C MET A 469 48.29 4.83 -36.78
N LYS A 470 48.48 4.98 -35.46
CA LYS A 470 48.22 6.24 -34.75
C LYS A 470 49.26 7.32 -35.11
N ASP A 471 50.54 6.95 -35.18
CA ASP A 471 51.61 7.85 -35.61
C ASP A 471 51.46 8.25 -37.10
N ARG A 472 50.95 7.33 -37.94
CA ARG A 472 50.54 7.65 -39.32
C ARG A 472 49.37 8.62 -39.38
N ALA A 473 48.35 8.44 -38.53
CA ALA A 473 47.17 9.30 -38.49
C ALA A 473 47.50 10.74 -38.03
N GLU A 474 48.38 10.90 -37.04
CA GLU A 474 48.85 12.23 -36.61
C GLU A 474 49.71 12.92 -37.68
N LYS A 475 50.63 12.19 -38.33
CA LYS A 475 51.38 12.71 -39.48
C LYS A 475 50.46 13.09 -40.66
N LEU A 476 49.40 12.33 -40.89
CA LEU A 476 48.42 12.63 -41.95
C LEU A 476 47.60 13.88 -41.61
N ARG A 477 47.18 14.04 -40.35
CA ARG A 477 46.46 15.22 -39.85
C ARG A 477 47.31 16.49 -39.97
N GLU A 478 48.60 16.42 -39.63
CA GLU A 478 49.51 17.57 -39.74
C GLU A 478 49.77 17.96 -41.21
N ARG A 479 49.90 16.96 -42.11
CA ARG A 479 50.02 17.22 -43.55
C ARG A 479 48.73 17.82 -44.13
N ALA A 480 47.56 17.36 -43.69
CA ALA A 480 46.27 17.92 -44.10
C ALA A 480 46.11 19.38 -43.64
N ARG A 481 46.56 19.72 -42.43
CA ARG A 481 46.53 21.10 -41.93
C ARG A 481 47.43 22.04 -42.74
N LYS A 482 48.68 21.65 -42.99
CA LYS A 482 49.62 22.43 -43.83
C LYS A 482 49.12 22.58 -45.26
N LEU A 483 48.49 21.53 -45.79
CA LEU A 483 47.88 21.58 -47.12
C LEU A 483 46.69 22.55 -47.15
N ALA A 484 45.81 22.53 -46.14
CA ALA A 484 44.69 23.46 -46.05
C ALA A 484 45.15 24.93 -45.96
N GLU A 485 46.20 25.22 -45.19
CA GLU A 485 46.81 26.55 -45.13
C GLU A 485 47.41 26.96 -46.49
N SER A 486 48.07 26.03 -47.20
CA SER A 486 48.62 26.29 -48.55
C SER A 486 47.53 26.47 -49.61
N VAL A 487 46.43 25.71 -49.54
CA VAL A 487 45.29 25.84 -50.46
C VAL A 487 44.63 27.19 -50.24
N ASN A 488 44.37 27.59 -48.99
CA ASN A 488 43.76 28.89 -48.69
C ASN A 488 44.63 30.06 -49.19
N SER A 489 45.95 29.97 -49.04
CA SER A 489 46.88 30.97 -49.60
C SER A 489 46.87 31.02 -51.13
N LYS A 490 46.85 29.85 -51.80
CA LYS A 490 46.76 29.79 -53.26
C LYS A 490 45.40 30.23 -53.80
N THR A 491 44.31 29.97 -53.09
CA THR A 491 42.97 30.46 -53.43
C THR A 491 42.92 31.98 -53.37
N GLN A 492 43.50 32.60 -52.34
CA GLN A 492 43.60 34.07 -52.27
C GLN A 492 44.44 34.65 -53.42
N LEU A 493 45.53 33.97 -53.82
CA LEU A 493 46.34 34.38 -54.97
C LEU A 493 45.57 34.24 -56.28
N LEU A 494 44.83 33.14 -56.47
CA LEU A 494 44.02 32.89 -57.66
C LEU A 494 42.86 33.88 -57.76
N GLN A 495 42.22 34.24 -56.65
CA GLN A 495 41.20 35.27 -56.60
C GLN A 495 41.77 36.64 -57.05
N GLY A 496 42.97 36.99 -56.57
CA GLY A 496 43.64 38.22 -57.03
C GLY A 496 44.03 38.18 -58.52
N MET A 497 44.39 37.02 -59.05
CA MET A 497 44.63 36.86 -60.49
C MET A 497 43.35 36.92 -61.31
N GLU A 498 42.24 36.36 -60.81
CA GLU A 498 40.91 36.46 -61.43
C GLU A 498 40.46 37.92 -61.50
N ASP A 499 40.62 38.69 -60.42
CA ASP A 499 40.34 40.12 -60.40
C ASP A 499 41.18 40.90 -61.44
N GLU A 500 42.49 40.59 -61.57
CA GLU A 500 43.35 41.19 -62.60
C GLU A 500 42.98 40.76 -64.03
N PHE A 501 42.51 39.53 -64.22
CA PHE A 501 42.04 39.03 -65.51
C PHE A 501 40.75 39.74 -65.93
N ASP A 502 39.78 39.88 -65.03
CA ASP A 502 38.54 40.61 -65.26
C ASP A 502 38.78 42.08 -65.59
N GLU A 503 39.74 42.72 -64.90
CA GLU A 503 40.13 44.10 -65.18
C GLU A 503 40.81 44.23 -66.56
N ASN A 504 41.65 43.27 -66.94
CA ASN A 504 42.25 43.22 -68.27
C ASN A 504 41.24 42.93 -69.38
N GLU A 505 40.25 42.06 -69.14
CA GLU A 505 39.17 41.78 -70.09
C GLU A 505 38.32 43.03 -70.34
N LYS A 506 37.97 43.77 -69.28
CA LYS A 506 37.31 45.09 -69.43
C LYS A 506 38.15 46.05 -70.27
N ARG A 507 39.46 46.17 -69.98
CA ARG A 507 40.36 47.03 -70.77
C ARG A 507 40.46 46.60 -72.23
N LEU A 508 40.48 45.31 -72.52
CA LEU A 508 40.47 44.79 -73.89
C LEU A 508 39.17 45.12 -74.62
N THR A 509 38.05 45.04 -73.91
CA THR A 509 36.72 45.43 -74.42
C THR A 509 36.70 46.92 -74.75
N ASP A 510 37.16 47.77 -73.83
CA ASP A 510 37.29 49.22 -74.05
C ASP A 510 38.18 49.55 -75.25
N TYR A 511 39.34 48.88 -75.38
CA TYR A 511 40.21 49.06 -76.54
C TYR A 511 39.57 48.58 -77.85
N SER A 512 38.79 47.50 -77.81
CA SER A 512 38.04 47.03 -78.98
C SER A 512 36.99 48.03 -79.41
N GLU A 513 36.26 48.65 -78.48
CA GLU A 513 35.28 49.70 -78.79
C GLU A 513 35.95 50.96 -79.38
N ILE A 514 37.10 51.37 -78.83
CA ILE A 514 37.90 52.47 -79.38
C ILE A 514 38.38 52.14 -80.80
N LEU A 515 38.85 50.91 -81.04
CA LEU A 515 39.29 50.47 -82.37
C LEU A 515 38.13 50.44 -83.36
N GLU A 516 36.95 49.98 -82.96
CA GLU A 516 35.76 50.05 -83.81
C GLU A 516 35.38 51.50 -84.14
N MET A 517 35.42 52.39 -83.16
CA MET A 517 35.13 53.81 -83.36
C MET A 517 36.10 54.43 -84.37
N LEU A 518 37.41 54.22 -84.18
CA LEU A 518 38.46 54.68 -85.08
C LEU A 518 38.31 54.08 -86.48
N ASN A 519 37.93 52.81 -86.58
CA ASN A 519 37.70 52.15 -87.86
C ASN A 519 36.47 52.71 -88.59
N ARG A 520 35.40 53.04 -87.87
CA ARG A 520 34.23 53.75 -88.42
C ARG A 520 34.61 55.15 -88.91
N GLU A 521 35.41 55.90 -88.14
CA GLU A 521 35.93 57.20 -88.58
C GLU A 521 36.79 57.08 -89.83
N MET A 522 37.74 56.12 -89.85
CA MET A 522 38.59 55.86 -91.01
C MET A 522 37.76 55.51 -92.25
N THR A 523 36.75 54.64 -92.10
CA THR A 523 35.84 54.26 -93.19
C THR A 523 35.01 55.45 -93.67
N GLY A 524 34.54 56.30 -92.75
CA GLY A 524 33.85 57.55 -93.06
C GLY A 524 34.73 58.53 -93.84
N TYR A 525 35.99 58.70 -93.44
CA TYR A 525 36.95 59.51 -94.20
C TYR A 525 37.24 58.92 -95.58
N LEU A 526 37.39 57.59 -95.69
CA LEU A 526 37.56 56.89 -96.96
C LEU A 526 36.39 57.11 -97.90
N GLU A 527 35.15 56.95 -97.43
CA GLU A 527 33.95 57.25 -98.21
C GLU A 527 33.89 58.72 -98.63
N HIS A 528 34.23 59.64 -97.73
CA HIS A 528 34.22 61.07 -98.04
C HIS A 528 35.28 61.43 -99.10
N ILE A 529 36.47 60.83 -99.02
CA ILE A 529 37.53 60.96 -100.03
C ILE A 529 37.07 60.35 -101.36
N ASP A 530 36.46 59.17 -101.35
CA ASP A 530 35.96 58.50 -102.56
C ASP A 530 34.83 59.30 -103.22
N LYS A 531 33.86 59.80 -102.45
CA LYS A 531 32.80 60.71 -102.93
C LYS A 531 33.38 61.97 -103.54
N ARG A 532 34.37 62.60 -102.90
CA ARG A 532 35.07 63.78 -103.47
C ARG A 532 35.84 63.44 -104.73
N SER A 533 36.59 62.34 -104.76
CA SER A 533 37.32 61.84 -105.93
C SER A 533 36.36 61.60 -107.11
N THR A 534 35.22 60.96 -106.85
CA THR A 534 34.19 60.67 -107.85
C THR A 534 33.52 61.95 -108.35
N TYR A 535 33.21 62.90 -107.45
CA TYR A 535 32.71 64.22 -107.83
C TYR A 535 33.71 64.98 -108.72
N TYR A 536 35.00 65.01 -108.37
CA TYR A 536 36.02 65.65 -109.20
C TYR A 536 36.19 64.94 -110.57
N ARG A 537 36.06 63.61 -110.63
CA ARG A 537 36.05 62.86 -111.92
C ARG A 537 34.83 63.19 -112.76
N GLN A 538 33.65 63.38 -112.16
CA GLN A 538 32.41 63.70 -112.87
C GLN A 538 32.34 65.16 -113.33
N CYS A 539 33.01 66.09 -112.65
CA CYS A 539 33.15 67.48 -113.11
C CYS A 539 34.18 67.67 -114.24
N GLN A 540 34.88 66.60 -114.66
CA GLN A 540 35.91 66.63 -115.70
C GLN A 540 35.45 66.02 -117.04
N ASN A 541 34.16 65.67 -117.17
CA ASN A 541 33.51 65.29 -118.43
C ASN A 541 32.35 66.21 -118.76
#